data_AF-A0A536ZGG8-F1
#
_entry.id   AF-A0A536ZGG8-F1
#
_cell.length_a   1.000
_cell.length_b   1.000
_cell.length_c   1.000
_cell.angle_alpha   90.00
_cell.angle_beta   90.00
_cell.angle_gamma   90.00
#
_symmetry.space_group_name_H-M   'P 1'
#
loop_
_entity.id
_entity.type
_entity.pdbx_description
1 polymer ?
#
loop_
_entity_poly.entity_id
_entity_poly.type
_entity_poly.pdbx_seq_one_letter_code
_entity_poly.pdbx_strand_id
1 'polypeptide(L)' 'KPLDVVKPDALGVDVAPRLTTLKVVEPPKRKGGGKVADAKELVAKLRNEAKVIS' A
#
# COMPACT_ATOMS: atom_id res chain seq x y z
N LYS A 1 -29.18 -8.87 -25.01
CA LYS A 1 -28.21 -9.64 -25.83
C LYS A 1 -27.32 -10.40 -24.84
N PRO A 2 -27.27 -11.74 -24.90
CA PRO A 2 -26.43 -12.50 -23.96
C PRO A 2 -24.96 -12.22 -24.22
N LEU A 3 -24.15 -12.22 -23.16
CA LEU A 3 -22.70 -12.12 -23.23
C LEU A 3 -22.13 -13.53 -23.40
N ASP A 4 -21.32 -13.72 -24.43
CA ASP A 4 -20.65 -14.99 -24.67
C ASP A 4 -19.49 -15.15 -23.68
N VAL A 5 -19.46 -16.29 -22.99
CA VAL A 5 -18.41 -16.66 -22.04
C VAL A 5 -17.46 -17.61 -22.75
N VAL A 6 -16.28 -17.12 -23.11
CA VAL A 6 -15.23 -17.91 -23.77
C VAL A 6 -14.13 -18.24 -22.76
N LYS A 7 -13.71 -19.50 -22.73
CA LYS A 7 -12.60 -19.96 -21.88
C LYS A 7 -11.25 -19.63 -22.54
N PRO A 8 -10.20 -19.28 -21.78
CA PRO A 8 -8.86 -19.02 -22.32
C PRO A 8 -8.31 -20.16 -23.18
N ASP A 9 -8.66 -21.41 -22.86
CA ASP A 9 -8.29 -22.61 -23.62
C ASP A 9 -8.75 -22.54 -25.09
N ALA A 10 -9.91 -21.94 -25.36
CA ALA A 10 -10.46 -21.78 -26.70
C ALA A 10 -9.65 -20.79 -27.57
N LEU A 11 -8.76 -20.02 -26.93
CA LEU A 11 -7.85 -19.06 -27.57
C LEU A 11 -6.38 -19.54 -27.54
N GLY A 12 -6.12 -20.76 -27.03
CA GLY A 12 -4.78 -21.34 -26.94
C GLY A 12 -3.85 -20.64 -25.93
N VAL A 13 -4.40 -19.97 -24.92
CA VAL A 13 -3.62 -19.22 -23.93
C VAL A 13 -3.41 -20.07 -22.67
N ASP A 14 -2.15 -20.27 -22.29
CA ASP A 14 -1.77 -20.92 -21.02
C ASP A 14 -1.89 -19.94 -19.85
N VAL A 15 -2.71 -20.31 -18.86
CA VAL A 15 -3.01 -19.52 -17.66
C VAL A 15 -2.26 -20.05 -16.42
N ALA A 16 -1.31 -20.97 -16.60
CA ALA A 16 -0.49 -21.49 -15.51
C ALA A 16 0.25 -20.33 -14.78
N PRO A 17 0.09 -20.18 -13.45
CA PRO A 17 0.79 -19.16 -12.68
C PRO A 17 2.30 -19.38 -12.75
N ARG A 18 3.02 -18.41 -13.32
CA ARG A 18 4.49 -18.45 -13.39
C ARG A 18 5.17 -17.96 -12.11
N LEU A 19 4.39 -17.38 -11.20
CA LEU A 19 4.85 -16.75 -9.98
C LEU A 19 4.07 -17.31 -8.79
N THR A 20 4.78 -17.52 -7.68
CA THR A 20 4.20 -17.97 -6.41
C THR A 20 4.00 -16.79 -5.48
N THR A 21 2.78 -16.62 -4.97
CA THR A 21 2.49 -15.62 -3.93
C THR A 21 2.99 -16.15 -2.59
N LEU A 22 4.13 -15.64 -2.13
CA LEU A 22 4.79 -16.13 -0.91
C LEU A 22 4.03 -15.77 0.37
N LYS A 23 3.55 -14.53 0.48
CA LYS A 23 2.82 -14.05 1.65
C LYS A 23 1.97 -12.85 1.30
N VAL A 24 0.73 -12.86 1.77
CA VAL A 24 -0.16 -11.69 1.75
C VAL A 24 -0.33 -11.21 3.18
N VAL A 25 0.02 -9.96 3.43
CA VAL A 25 -0.22 -9.30 4.71
C VAL A 25 -0.82 -7.93 4.47
N GLU A 26 -1.69 -7.52 5.37
CA GLU A 26 -2.20 -6.16 5.36
C GLU A 26 -1.05 -5.16 5.58
N PRO A 27 -1.07 -4.01 4.90
CA PRO A 27 -0.09 -2.97 5.15
C PRO A 27 -0.19 -2.49 6.60
N PRO A 28 0.94 -2.09 7.23
CA PRO A 28 0.90 -1.55 8.58
C PRO A 28 0.00 -0.31 8.60
N LYS A 29 -0.92 -0.28 9.57
CA LYS A 29 -1.80 0.87 9.77
C LYS A 29 -0.95 2.13 9.98
N ARG A 30 -1.31 3.22 9.29
CA ARG A 30 -0.66 4.52 9.47
C ARG A 30 -0.75 4.91 10.95
N LYS A 31 0.39 5.23 11.57
CA LYS A 31 0.40 5.79 12.93
C LYS A 31 -0.32 7.14 12.91
N GLY A 32 -1.22 7.36 13.86
CA GLY A 32 -1.90 8.64 14.02
C GLY A 32 -0.89 9.78 14.22
N GLY A 33 -1.22 10.95 13.69
CA GLY A 33 -0.44 12.16 13.98
C GLY A 33 -0.75 12.71 15.38
N GLY A 34 0.16 13.51 15.92
CA GLY A 34 -0.07 14.27 17.15
C GLY A 34 -0.57 15.69 16.86
N LYS A 35 -1.47 16.21 17.68
CA LYS A 35 -1.76 17.65 17.73
C LYS A 35 -0.67 18.34 18.57
N VAL A 36 -0.25 19.52 18.15
CA VAL A 36 0.70 20.38 18.86
C VAL A 36 0.00 21.64 19.31
N ALA A 37 0.38 22.18 20.45
CA ALA A 37 -0.24 23.37 21.02
C ALA A 37 0.29 24.66 20.36
N ASP A 38 1.55 24.66 19.93
CA ASP A 38 2.20 25.84 19.37
C ASP A 38 3.25 25.52 18.29
N ALA A 39 3.73 26.57 17.61
CA ALA A 39 4.72 26.45 16.55
C ALA A 39 6.11 26.03 17.04
N LYS A 40 6.47 26.32 18.31
CA LYS A 40 7.77 25.97 18.87
C LYS A 40 7.86 24.46 19.10
N GLU A 41 6.79 23.87 19.61
CA GLU A 41 6.61 22.43 19.80
C GLU A 41 6.62 21.69 18.45
N LEU A 42 6.00 22.27 17.42
CA LEU A 42 6.05 21.72 16.06
C LEU A 42 7.50 21.61 15.57
N VAL A 43 8.28 22.68 15.64
CA VAL A 43 9.67 22.70 15.18
C VAL A 43 10.53 21.72 16.00
N ALA A 44 10.32 21.65 17.31
CA ALA A 44 11.02 20.71 18.18
C ALA A 44 10.73 19.24 17.80
N LYS A 45 9.46 18.89 17.59
CA LYS A 45 9.05 17.53 17.18
C LYS A 45 9.57 17.16 15.79
N LEU A 46 9.58 18.12 14.85
CA LEU A 46 10.09 17.89 13.49
C LEU A 46 11.61 17.67 13.45
N ARG A 47 12.37 18.34 14.33
CA ARG A 47 13.83 18.16 14.47
C ARG A 47 14.19 16.85 15.19
N ASN A 48 13.55 16.58 16.32
CA ASN A 48 13.96 15.50 17.22
C ASN A 48 13.36 14.13 16.85
N GLU A 49 12.05 14.08 16.59
CA GLU A 49 11.33 12.82 16.41
C GLU A 49 11.22 12.44 14.94
N ALA A 50 10.83 13.40 14.10
CA ALA A 50 10.63 13.16 12.68
C ALA A 50 11.93 13.28 11.87
N LYS A 51 12.94 14.00 12.39
CA LYS A 51 14.24 14.27 11.76
C LYS A 51 14.14 14.79 10.32
N VAL A 52 13.12 15.58 10.03
CA VAL A 52 12.85 16.10 8.67
C VAL A 52 13.49 17.46 8.44
N ILE A 53 13.76 18.20 9.52
CA ILE A 53 14.36 19.52 9.49
C ILE A 53 15.65 19.45 10.32
N SER A 54 16.76 19.92 9.77
CA SER A 54 18.04 20.12 10.48
C SER A 54 18.07 21.45 11.22
#